data_AF-A0A9W6FK22-F1
#
_entry.id   AF-A0A9W6FK22-F1
#
_cell.length_a   1.000
_cell.length_b   1.000
_cell.length_c   1.000
_cell.angle_alpha   90.00
_cell.angle_beta   90.00
_cell.angle_gamma   90.00
#
_symmetry.space_group_name_H-M   'P 1'
#
loop_
_entity.id
_entity.type
_entity.pdbx_description
1 polymer ?
#
loop_
_entity_poly.entity_id
_entity_poly.type
_entity_poly.pdbx_seq_one_letter_code
_entity_poly.pdbx_strand_id
1 'polypeptide(L)' 'MTVAVAPRQSEHPVEPLFLERWSPRAFTGEEIPQAELNSIFEAARWAPSSFNSQPWRFLYARRVARPRSTPS' A
#
# COMPACT_ATOMS: atom_id res chain seq x y z
N MET A 1 -15.82 -11.80 -4.22
CA MET A 1 -16.69 -11.98 -3.05
C MET A 1 -16.42 -10.84 -2.08
N THR A 2 -17.33 -9.86 -2.00
CA THR A 2 -17.19 -8.71 -1.10
C THR A 2 -17.87 -9.08 0.21
N VAL A 3 -17.08 -9.35 1.24
CA VAL A 3 -17.62 -9.51 2.60
C VAL A 3 -17.97 -8.10 3.07
N ALA A 4 -19.26 -7.79 3.17
CA ALA A 4 -19.73 -6.56 3.79
C ALA A 4 -19.38 -6.61 5.28
N VAL A 5 -18.33 -5.91 5.67
CA VAL A 5 -17.96 -5.71 7.09
C VAL A 5 -18.89 -4.63 7.64
N ALA A 6 -19.52 -4.89 8.80
CA ALA A 6 -20.30 -3.88 9.49
C ALA A 6 -19.44 -2.61 9.72
N PRO A 7 -19.96 -1.40 9.47
CA PRO A 7 -19.16 -0.18 9.53
C PRO A 7 -18.59 0.00 10.93
N ARG A 8 -17.26 0.14 11.03
CA ARG A 8 -16.60 0.50 12.28
C ARG A 8 -17.13 1.87 12.70
N GLN A 9 -17.54 2.01 13.95
CA GLN A 9 -18.03 3.28 14.50
C GLN A 9 -16.98 3.86 15.45
N SER A 10 -16.84 5.18 15.45
CA SER A 10 -16.02 5.92 16.41
C SER A 10 -16.93 6.72 17.34
N GLU A 11 -16.51 6.86 18.60
CA GLU A 11 -17.22 7.68 19.60
C GLU A 11 -16.86 9.17 19.50
N HIS A 12 -15.87 9.50 18.68
CA HIS A 12 -15.29 10.84 18.52
C HIS A 12 -15.03 11.12 17.03
N PRO A 13 -15.00 12.40 16.61
CA PRO A 13 -14.70 12.75 15.23
C PRO A 13 -13.26 12.39 14.88
N VAL A 14 -13.09 11.36 14.07
CA VAL A 14 -11.81 10.93 13.48
C VAL A 14 -11.93 10.94 11.97
N GLU A 15 -10.80 10.99 11.27
CA GLU A 15 -10.77 10.89 9.81
C GLU A 15 -11.40 9.54 9.36
N PRO A 16 -12.39 9.54 8.45
CA PRO A 16 -12.99 8.33 7.86
C PRO A 16 -12.00 7.22 7.44
N LEU A 17 -10.81 7.58 6.94
CA LEU A 17 -9.71 6.69 6.57
C LEU A 17 -9.38 5.67 7.68
N PHE A 18 -9.48 6.07 8.96
CA PHE A 18 -9.23 5.15 10.08
C PHE A 18 -10.31 4.07 10.22
N LEU A 19 -11.55 4.37 9.84
CA LEU A 19 -12.68 3.45 9.86
C LEU A 19 -12.71 2.57 8.60
N GLU A 20 -12.36 3.16 7.45
CA GLU A 20 -12.35 2.51 6.15
C GLU A 20 -11.15 1.58 5.97
N ARG A 21 -10.01 1.88 6.58
CA ARG A 21 -8.80 1.07 6.46
C ARG A 21 -8.98 -0.28 7.16
N TRP A 22 -8.86 -1.34 6.37
CA TRP A 22 -8.80 -2.72 6.82
C TRP A 22 -7.54 -3.41 6.25
N SER A 23 -7.20 -4.60 6.76
CA SER A 23 -6.03 -5.34 6.28
C SER A 23 -6.48 -6.37 5.22
N PRO A 24 -6.31 -6.08 3.91
CA PRO A 24 -6.67 -7.02 2.84
C PRO A 24 -5.91 -8.33 2.96
N ARG A 25 -6.62 -9.44 2.73
CA ARG A 25 -6.07 -10.80 2.78
C ARG A 25 -5.94 -11.45 1.40
N ALA A 26 -6.45 -10.81 0.36
CA ALA A 26 -6.37 -11.24 -1.03
C ALA A 26 -6.40 -10.01 -1.95
N PHE A 27 -5.74 -10.09 -3.11
CA PHE A 27 -5.66 -9.02 -4.12
C PHE A 27 -6.03 -9.57 -5.50
N THR A 28 -6.42 -8.69 -6.43
CA THR A 28 -6.85 -9.05 -7.80
C THR A 28 -5.70 -9.58 -8.67
N GLY A 29 -4.45 -9.24 -8.33
CA GLY A 29 -3.26 -9.56 -9.12
C GLY A 29 -2.93 -8.52 -10.19
N GLU A 30 -3.70 -7.44 -10.27
CA GLU A 30 -3.39 -6.28 -11.12
C GLU A 30 -2.10 -5.59 -10.66
N GLU A 31 -1.33 -5.07 -11.61
CA GLU A 31 -0.13 -4.31 -11.29
C GLU A 31 -0.48 -2.93 -10.75
N ILE A 32 0.21 -2.51 -9.67
CA ILE A 32 0.16 -1.13 -9.19
C ILE A 32 1.00 -0.26 -10.13
N PRO A 33 0.45 0.84 -10.69
CA PRO A 33 1.21 1.77 -11.52
C PRO A 33 2.44 2.31 -10.78
N GLN A 34 3.54 2.52 -11.51
CA GLN A 34 4.79 2.98 -10.89
C GLN A 34 4.63 4.35 -10.20
N ALA A 35 3.80 5.24 -10.74
CA ALA A 35 3.52 6.54 -10.14
C ALA A 35 2.87 6.42 -8.76
N GLU A 36 1.92 5.48 -8.59
CA GLU A 36 1.27 5.24 -7.30
C GLU A 36 2.24 4.64 -6.29
N LEU A 37 3.07 3.67 -6.70
CA LEU A 37 4.14 3.13 -5.85
C LEU A 37 5.08 4.24 -5.35
N ASN A 38 5.46 5.17 -6.23
CA ASN A 38 6.31 6.29 -5.86
C ASN A 38 5.63 7.20 -4.82
N SER A 39 4.34 7.50 -4.99
CA SER A 39 3.56 8.26 -4.01
C SER A 39 3.49 7.57 -2.64
N ILE A 40 3.35 6.25 -2.62
CA ILE A 40 3.36 5.45 -1.37
C ILE A 40 4.72 5.56 -0.67
N PHE A 41 5.83 5.41 -1.40
CA PHE A 41 7.17 5.53 -0.81
C PHE A 41 7.46 6.95 -0.33
N GLU A 42 6.99 7.97 -1.05
CA GLU A 42 7.13 9.37 -0.64
C GLU A 42 6.36 9.65 0.66
N ALA A 43 5.13 9.17 0.78
CA ALA A 43 4.37 9.27 2.02
C ALA A 43 5.07 8.56 3.19
N ALA A 44 5.59 7.35 2.95
CA ALA A 44 6.32 6.60 3.96
C ALA A 44 7.62 7.30 4.40
N ARG A 45 8.31 7.99 3.47
CA ARG A 45 9.51 8.79 3.75
C ARG A 45 9.22 9.97 4.69
N TRP A 46 8.03 10.57 4.60
CA TRP A 46 7.60 11.70 5.43
C TRP A 46 7.10 11.33 6.82
N ALA A 47 7.05 10.03 7.17
CA ALA A 47 6.66 9.63 8.50
C ALA A 47 7.55 10.32 9.57
N PRO A 48 7.00 10.69 10.73
CA PRO A 48 7.81 11.23 11.82
C PRO A 48 8.69 10.13 12.43
N SER A 49 9.92 10.48 12.80
CA SER A 49 10.86 9.58 13.49
C SER A 49 11.56 10.29 14.64
N SER A 50 12.02 9.53 15.63
CA SER A 50 12.80 10.06 16.76
C SER A 50 14.05 10.78 16.25
N PHE A 51 14.24 12.02 16.70
CA PHE A 51 15.32 12.92 16.26
C PHE A 51 15.42 13.09 14.73
N ASN A 52 14.34 12.84 13.99
CA ASN A 52 14.34 12.80 12.53
C ASN A 52 15.40 11.86 11.93
N SER A 53 15.79 10.82 12.67
CA SER A 53 16.84 9.87 12.27
C SER A 53 16.48 9.03 11.05
N GLN A 54 15.19 8.90 10.73
CA GLN A 54 14.67 8.20 9.56
C GLN A 54 15.33 6.81 9.37
N PRO A 55 15.26 5.92 10.38
CA PRO A 55 16.02 4.66 10.38
C PRO A 55 15.45 3.60 9.41
N TRP A 56 14.49 3.96 8.58
CA TRP A 56 13.85 3.05 7.63
C TRP A 56 14.68 2.82 6.37
N ARG A 57 14.54 1.59 5.85
CA ARG A 57 14.94 1.18 4.51
C ARG A 57 13.76 0.45 3.90
N PHE A 58 13.30 0.90 2.75
CA PHE A 58 12.22 0.25 2.01
C PHE A 58 12.83 -0.73 1.01
N LEU A 59 12.59 -2.02 1.20
CA LEU A 59 12.93 -3.08 0.25
C LEU A 59 11.63 -3.52 -0.41
N TYR A 60 11.55 -3.45 -1.74
CA TYR A 60 10.39 -3.89 -2.49
C TYR A 60 10.82 -4.76 -3.67
N ALA A 61 9.98 -5.73 -4.03
CA ALA A 61 10.19 -6.60 -5.16
C ALA A 61 8.98 -6.49 -6.09
N ARG A 62 9.24 -6.34 -7.39
CA ARG A 62 8.21 -6.33 -8.43
C ARG A 62 8.59 -7.33 -9.49
N ARG A 63 7.67 -8.24 -9.81
CA ARG A 63 7.84 -9.19 -10.91
C ARG A 63 7.27 -8.56 -12.17
N VAL A 64 8.13 -7.92 -12.95
CA VAL A 64 7.78 -7.50 -14.31
C VAL A 64 7.87 -8.74 -15.20
N ALA A 65 6.82 -9.06 -15.95
CA ALA A 65 6.88 -10.18 -16.89
C ALA A 65 7.97 -9.89 -17.93
N ARG A 66 9.03 -10.71 -17.97
CA ARG A 66 9.98 -10.69 -19.08
C ARG A 66 9.21 -11.14 -20.33
N PRO A 67 9.21 -10.38 -21.43
CA PRO A 67 8.64 -10.89 -22.69
C PRO A 67 9.36 -12.19 -23.03
N ARG A 68 8.60 -13.27 -23.29
CA ARG A 68 9.19 -14.52 -23.77
C ARG A 68 9.85 -14.19 -25.10
N SER A 69 11.18 -14.26 -25.15
CA SER A 69 11.89 -14.29 -26.43
C SER A 69 11.38 -15.50 -27.20
N THR A 70 10.73 -15.28 -28.33
CA THR A 70 10.36 -16.34 -29.28
C THR A 70 11.64 -17.11 -29.63
N PRO A 71 11.67 -18.45 -29.49
CA PRO A 71 12.79 -19.20 -30.01
C PRO A 71 12.82 -19.02 -31.53
N SER A 72 14.02 -18.76 -32.06
CA SER A 72 14.29 -18.66 -33.49
C SER A 72 14.17 -19.99 -34.20
#